data_AF-A0A925L769-F1
#
_entry.id   AF-A0A925L769-F1
#
_cell.length_a   1.000
_cell.length_b   1.000
_cell.length_c   1.000
_cell.angle_alpha   90.00
_cell.angle_beta   90.00
_cell.angle_gamma   90.00
#
_symmetry.space_group_name_H-M   'P 1'
#
loop_
_entity.id
_entity.type
_entity.pdbx_description
1 polymer ?
#
loop_
_entity_poly.entity_id
_entity_poly.type
_entity_poly.pdbx_seq_one_letter_code
_entity_poly.pdbx_strand_id
1 'polypeptide(L)'
;MIRTAVLAVAFAFAGASAVAQTAPAAKPAAKAPAKKAAPAAAAAAPLAQADQTQLDAAERTYFGLYECDYKQTLDVGMNPKFPGYVDVKFGKTVYTMKPVLSSTGALRLEDVKGVGLLIQIANKSMLMDTKAGKRLVDDCVHEKQRAFKDAQPK
;
A
#
# COMPACT_ATOMS: atom_id res chain seq x y z
N MET A 1 46.54 31.85 -29.73
CA MET A 1 46.00 33.22 -29.77
C MET A 1 44.82 33.29 -28.80
N ILE A 2 44.91 34.17 -27.79
CA ILE A 2 43.79 34.93 -27.15
C ILE A 2 42.69 34.11 -26.44
N ARG A 3 42.24 34.34 -25.20
CA ARG A 3 42.56 35.15 -24.00
C ARG A 3 41.39 34.88 -23.03
N THR A 4 41.66 34.63 -21.73
CA THR A 4 40.83 35.00 -20.54
C THR A 4 39.36 34.47 -20.44
N ALA A 5 38.74 34.19 -19.28
CA ALA A 5 38.94 34.67 -17.91
C ALA A 5 38.38 33.67 -16.89
N VAL A 6 39.01 33.68 -15.71
CA VAL A 6 38.64 33.06 -14.44
C VAL A 6 37.48 33.83 -13.80
N LEU A 7 36.53 33.14 -13.15
CA LEU A 7 35.80 33.72 -12.01
C LEU A 7 35.52 32.65 -10.95
N ALA A 8 36.40 32.60 -9.96
CA ALA A 8 36.17 31.93 -8.68
C ALA A 8 35.46 32.92 -7.74
N VAL A 9 34.40 32.49 -7.08
CA VAL A 9 33.80 33.23 -5.96
C VAL A 9 33.77 32.30 -4.76
N ALA A 10 34.78 32.48 -3.91
CA ALA A 10 34.82 31.96 -2.55
C ALA A 10 34.06 32.94 -1.65
N PHE A 11 33.05 32.46 -0.92
CA PHE A 11 32.50 33.16 0.24
C PHE A 11 32.96 32.44 1.50
N ALA A 12 34.06 32.94 2.06
CA ALA A 12 34.45 32.71 3.45
C ALA A 12 34.06 33.97 4.24
N PHE A 13 33.14 33.84 5.19
CA PHE A 13 32.88 34.87 6.20
C PHE A 13 33.38 34.34 7.54
N ALA A 14 34.41 35.01 8.07
CA ALA A 14 34.96 34.83 9.40
C ALA A 14 34.44 35.94 10.33
N GLY A 15 34.27 35.61 11.61
CA GLY A 15 34.30 36.60 12.70
C GLY A 15 33.21 36.42 13.76
N ALA A 16 33.60 35.91 14.94
CA ALA A 16 33.71 36.68 16.19
C ALA A 16 33.87 35.75 17.39
N SER A 17 34.96 35.94 18.12
CA SER A 17 35.32 35.25 19.35
C SER A 17 34.54 35.77 20.56
N ALA A 18 34.11 34.89 21.45
CA ALA A 18 33.89 35.21 22.86
C ALA A 18 34.30 34.00 23.71
N VAL A 19 35.46 34.11 24.35
CA VAL A 19 35.94 33.17 25.38
C VAL A 19 35.42 33.69 26.71
N ALA A 20 34.60 32.88 27.39
CA ALA A 20 34.30 33.05 28.81
C ALA A 20 34.67 31.75 29.54
N GLN A 21 35.62 31.88 30.48
CA GLN A 21 36.01 30.84 31.43
C GLN A 21 34.95 30.73 32.53
N THR A 22 34.57 29.51 32.93
CA THR A 22 34.40 29.09 34.34
C THR A 22 34.07 27.59 34.44
N ALA A 23 34.42 27.03 35.59
CA ALA A 23 34.69 25.63 35.95
C ALA A 23 33.45 24.69 36.04
N PRO A 24 33.63 23.37 36.27
CA PRO A 24 32.69 22.33 35.87
C PRO A 24 31.71 21.93 36.99
N ALA A 25 30.44 21.65 36.64
CA ALA A 25 29.56 20.81 37.46
C ALA A 25 28.32 20.31 36.72
N ALA A 26 28.01 19.03 37.00
CA ALA A 26 26.72 18.36 36.88
C ALA A 26 26.16 18.06 35.47
N LYS A 27 26.33 16.79 35.08
CA LYS A 27 25.65 16.09 33.98
C LYS A 27 24.17 15.83 34.36
N PRO A 28 23.17 16.41 33.68
CA PRO A 28 21.80 15.92 33.80
C PRO A 28 21.64 14.71 32.88
N ALA A 29 21.24 13.58 33.47
CA ALA A 29 20.92 12.36 32.75
C ALA A 29 19.90 12.63 31.64
N ALA A 30 20.23 12.20 30.43
CA ALA A 30 19.34 12.21 29.28
C ALA A 30 18.06 11.42 29.61
N LYS A 31 16.93 12.11 29.69
CA LYS A 31 15.61 11.45 29.67
C LYS A 31 15.44 10.80 28.30
N ALA A 32 15.37 9.48 28.29
CA ALA A 32 14.99 8.71 27.12
C ALA A 32 13.63 9.22 26.57
N PRO A 33 13.48 9.37 25.25
CA PRO A 33 12.21 9.80 24.68
C PRO A 33 11.17 8.71 24.94
N ALA A 34 10.07 9.09 25.59
CA ALA A 34 8.91 8.23 25.81
C ALA A 34 8.42 7.71 24.44
N LYS A 35 8.43 6.38 24.31
CA LYS A 35 7.92 5.65 23.15
C LYS A 35 6.43 5.99 23.01
N LYS A 36 6.10 6.86 22.04
CA LYS A 36 4.72 7.21 21.70
C LYS A 36 4.00 5.91 21.33
N ALA A 37 3.05 5.50 22.16
CA ALA A 37 2.24 4.32 21.92
C ALA A 37 1.57 4.46 20.54
N ALA A 38 1.69 3.42 19.72
CA ALA A 38 1.03 3.35 18.43
C ALA A 38 -0.48 3.47 18.64
N PRO A 39 -1.23 4.17 17.76
CA PRO A 39 -2.68 4.28 17.88
C PRO A 39 -3.29 2.87 17.88
N ALA A 40 -4.10 2.58 18.89
CA ALA A 40 -4.92 1.38 18.91
C ALA A 40 -5.78 1.37 17.64
N ALA A 41 -5.73 0.26 16.90
CA ALA A 41 -6.54 0.07 15.70
C ALA A 41 -8.02 0.29 16.06
N ALA A 42 -8.64 1.29 15.43
CA ALA A 42 -10.06 1.54 15.57
C ALA A 42 -10.83 0.24 15.29
N ALA A 43 -11.65 -0.19 16.25
CA ALA A 43 -12.48 -1.37 16.12
C ALA A 43 -13.36 -1.20 14.87
N ALA A 44 -13.22 -2.10 13.90
CA ALA A 44 -14.09 -2.15 12.74
C ALA A 44 -15.53 -2.35 13.22
N ALA A 45 -16.47 -1.54 12.70
CA ALA A 45 -17.89 -1.79 12.90
C ALA A 45 -18.23 -3.24 12.52
N PRO A 46 -19.21 -3.90 13.17
CA PRO A 46 -19.57 -5.27 12.85
C PRO A 46 -19.94 -5.38 11.37
N LEU A 47 -19.20 -6.20 10.62
CA LEU A 47 -19.56 -6.52 9.24
C LEU A 47 -20.76 -7.47 9.24
N ALA A 48 -21.65 -7.31 8.26
CA ALA A 48 -22.75 -8.25 8.07
C ALA A 48 -22.23 -9.66 7.77
N GLN A 49 -23.01 -10.68 8.12
CA GLN A 49 -22.69 -12.05 7.68
C GLN A 49 -22.79 -12.13 6.16
N ALA A 50 -21.83 -12.82 5.54
CA ALA A 50 -21.83 -13.05 4.10
C ALA A 50 -23.04 -13.90 3.71
N ASP A 51 -23.80 -13.44 2.70
CA ASP A 51 -24.84 -14.24 2.06
C ASP A 51 -24.21 -15.30 1.12
N GLN A 52 -25.02 -16.22 0.61
CA GLN A 52 -24.53 -17.29 -0.27
C GLN A 52 -23.87 -16.74 -1.54
N THR A 53 -24.40 -15.67 -2.11
CA THR A 53 -23.83 -15.03 -3.31
C THR A 53 -22.42 -14.51 -3.04
N GLN A 54 -22.20 -13.91 -1.88
CA GLN A 54 -20.88 -13.44 -1.45
C GLN A 54 -19.94 -14.62 -1.17
N LEU A 55 -20.42 -15.70 -0.55
CA LEU A 55 -19.63 -16.91 -0.34
C LEU A 55 -19.17 -17.52 -1.66
N ASP A 56 -20.07 -17.68 -2.63
CA ASP A 56 -19.75 -18.19 -3.96
C ASP A 56 -18.74 -17.29 -4.69
N ALA A 57 -18.85 -15.97 -4.50
CA ALA A 57 -17.89 -15.01 -5.04
C ALA A 57 -16.52 -15.11 -4.33
N ALA A 58 -16.51 -15.36 -3.03
CA ALA A 58 -15.28 -15.58 -2.26
C ALA A 58 -14.55 -16.86 -2.72
N GLU A 59 -15.26 -17.94 -3.01
CA GLU A 59 -14.68 -19.18 -3.55
C GLU A 59 -14.01 -18.99 -4.92
N ARG A 60 -14.52 -18.06 -5.73
CA ARG A 60 -13.96 -17.70 -7.05
C ARG A 60 -12.79 -16.72 -6.96
N THR A 61 -12.51 -16.18 -5.77
CA THR A 61 -11.40 -15.25 -5.56
C THR A 61 -10.08 -15.98 -5.74
N TYR A 62 -9.13 -15.35 -6.43
CA TYR A 62 -7.78 -15.90 -6.54
C TYR A 62 -6.96 -15.41 -5.35
N PHE A 63 -6.60 -16.34 -4.46
CA PHE A 63 -5.84 -16.08 -3.24
C PHE A 63 -4.35 -16.27 -3.45
N GLY A 64 -3.55 -15.38 -2.87
CA GLY A 64 -2.10 -15.38 -2.93
C GLY A 64 -1.53 -14.09 -3.50
N LEU A 65 -0.28 -14.19 -3.96
CA LEU A 65 0.51 -13.08 -4.46
C LEU A 65 0.18 -12.74 -5.92
N TYR A 66 0.12 -11.46 -6.21
CA TYR A 66 -0.02 -10.90 -7.54
C TYR A 66 1.17 -10.01 -7.84
N GLU A 67 1.74 -10.22 -9.02
CA GLU A 67 2.79 -9.38 -9.58
C GLU A 67 2.15 -8.35 -10.50
N CYS A 68 2.34 -7.07 -10.22
CA CYS A 68 1.76 -5.96 -10.94
C CYS A 68 2.82 -5.19 -11.75
N ASP A 69 2.36 -4.24 -12.56
CA ASP A 69 3.25 -3.31 -13.24
C ASP A 69 4.16 -2.55 -12.27
N TYR A 70 5.27 -2.04 -12.81
CA TYR A 70 6.28 -1.29 -12.06
C TYR A 70 6.89 -2.06 -10.86
N LYS A 71 6.92 -3.40 -10.94
CA LYS A 71 7.43 -4.30 -9.88
C LYS A 71 6.70 -4.11 -8.54
N GLN A 72 5.44 -3.71 -8.60
CA GLN A 72 4.58 -3.65 -7.43
C GLN A 72 3.92 -4.99 -7.21
N THR A 73 3.49 -5.26 -5.98
CA THR A 73 2.80 -6.50 -5.62
C THR A 73 1.59 -6.21 -4.75
N LEU A 74 0.59 -7.08 -4.83
CA LEU A 74 -0.50 -7.17 -3.87
C LEU A 74 -0.72 -8.63 -3.46
N ASP A 75 -1.26 -8.83 -2.26
CA ASP A 75 -1.56 -10.15 -1.71
C ASP A 75 -3.03 -10.23 -1.34
N VAL A 76 -3.71 -11.31 -1.72
CA VAL A 76 -5.12 -11.54 -1.44
C VAL A 76 -5.26 -12.75 -0.53
N GLY A 77 -5.83 -12.57 0.64
CA GLY A 77 -6.04 -13.65 1.62
C GLY A 77 -7.48 -13.69 2.12
N MET A 78 -7.88 -14.82 2.72
CA MET A 78 -9.17 -14.88 3.44
C MET A 78 -9.12 -13.98 4.68
N ASN A 79 -10.23 -13.32 4.99
CA ASN A 79 -10.32 -12.59 6.24
C ASN A 79 -10.45 -13.59 7.41
N PRO A 80 -9.62 -13.47 8.47
CA PRO A 80 -9.60 -14.44 9.57
C PRO A 80 -10.80 -14.32 10.52
N LYS A 81 -11.56 -13.22 10.44
CA LYS A 81 -12.67 -12.92 11.37
C LYS A 81 -14.04 -13.03 10.72
N PHE A 82 -14.13 -12.74 9.43
CA PHE A 82 -15.40 -12.66 8.70
C PHE A 82 -15.37 -13.61 7.51
N PRO A 83 -15.97 -14.82 7.64
CA PRO A 83 -16.14 -15.74 6.53
C PRO A 83 -16.81 -15.05 5.33
N GLY A 84 -16.35 -15.35 4.12
CA GLY A 84 -16.84 -14.72 2.89
C GLY A 84 -16.28 -13.32 2.63
N TYR A 85 -15.49 -12.74 3.54
CA TYR A 85 -14.69 -11.55 3.28
C TYR A 85 -13.24 -11.93 3.00
N VAL A 86 -12.54 -11.06 2.30
CA VAL A 86 -11.13 -11.24 1.96
C VAL A 86 -10.35 -10.00 2.33
N ASP A 87 -9.06 -10.16 2.61
CA ASP A 87 -8.14 -9.06 2.85
C ASP A 87 -7.21 -8.90 1.64
N VAL A 88 -7.22 -7.71 1.05
CA VAL A 88 -6.28 -7.31 -0.01
C VAL A 88 -5.22 -6.42 0.62
N LYS A 89 -3.97 -6.86 0.58
CA LYS A 89 -2.81 -6.11 1.09
C LYS A 89 -2.08 -5.47 -0.06
N PHE A 90 -1.92 -4.15 0.00
CA PHE A 90 -1.14 -3.39 -0.97
C PHE A 90 -0.31 -2.33 -0.25
N GLY A 91 1.02 -2.45 -0.34
CA GLY A 91 1.95 -1.62 0.43
C GLY A 91 1.71 -1.76 1.93
N LYS A 92 1.36 -0.66 2.60
CA LYS A 92 1.07 -0.63 4.05
C LYS A 92 -0.42 -0.73 4.37
N THR A 93 -1.27 -0.84 3.36
CA THR A 93 -2.72 -0.81 3.50
C THR A 93 -3.29 -2.21 3.37
N VAL A 94 -4.23 -2.53 4.26
CA VAL A 94 -5.07 -3.73 4.17
C VAL A 94 -6.51 -3.28 3.98
N TYR A 95 -7.11 -3.73 2.89
CA TYR A 95 -8.53 -3.54 2.58
C TYR A 95 -9.27 -4.83 2.92
N THR A 96 -10.20 -4.76 3.86
CA THR A 96 -11.18 -5.85 4.03
C THR A 96 -12.25 -5.65 2.99
N MET A 97 -12.42 -6.61 2.09
CA MET A 97 -13.24 -6.50 0.90
C MET A 97 -14.35 -7.54 0.88
N LYS A 98 -15.51 -7.13 0.36
CA LYS A 98 -16.65 -7.97 -0.02
C LYS A 98 -16.47 -8.43 -1.47
N PRO A 99 -16.33 -9.74 -1.73
CA PRO A 99 -16.38 -10.28 -3.08
C PRO A 99 -17.80 -10.17 -3.67
N VAL A 100 -17.89 -9.73 -4.92
CA VAL A 100 -19.14 -9.55 -5.67
C VAL A 100 -18.90 -9.98 -7.11
N LEU A 101 -19.70 -10.93 -7.61
CA LEU A 101 -19.66 -11.33 -9.01
C LEU A 101 -20.43 -10.31 -9.86
N SER A 102 -19.81 -9.75 -10.89
CA SER A 102 -20.50 -8.86 -11.83
C SER A 102 -21.25 -9.65 -12.91
N SER A 103 -22.25 -9.01 -13.53
CA SER A 103 -22.96 -9.56 -14.69
C SER A 103 -22.06 -9.81 -15.90
N THR A 104 -20.94 -9.10 -15.99
CA THR A 104 -19.93 -9.26 -17.05
C THR A 104 -18.93 -10.39 -16.78
N GLY A 105 -19.07 -11.11 -15.66
CA GLY A 105 -18.16 -12.20 -15.27
C GLY A 105 -16.88 -11.75 -14.59
N ALA A 106 -16.70 -10.45 -14.32
CA ALA A 106 -15.59 -9.95 -13.51
C ALA A 106 -15.90 -10.16 -12.02
N LEU A 107 -14.89 -10.56 -11.26
CA LEU A 107 -15.00 -10.61 -9.81
C LEU A 107 -14.55 -9.26 -9.24
N ARG A 108 -15.45 -8.57 -8.55
CA ARG A 108 -15.21 -7.27 -7.92
C ARG A 108 -15.07 -7.46 -6.43
N LEU A 109 -13.97 -6.98 -5.86
CA LEU A 109 -13.71 -7.01 -4.43
C LEU A 109 -13.84 -5.59 -3.91
N GLU A 110 -14.95 -5.33 -3.24
CA GLU A 110 -15.35 -3.99 -2.79
C GLU A 110 -14.94 -3.79 -1.34
N ASP A 111 -14.07 -2.81 -1.07
CA ASP A 111 -13.68 -2.45 0.29
C ASP A 111 -14.91 -2.06 1.12
N VAL A 112 -15.01 -2.60 2.33
CA VAL A 112 -16.10 -2.29 3.27
C VAL A 112 -16.13 -0.81 3.67
N LYS A 113 -15.01 -0.09 3.54
CA LYS A 113 -14.93 1.36 3.76
C LYS A 113 -15.25 2.18 2.50
N GLY A 114 -15.48 1.52 1.37
CA GLY A 114 -15.77 2.14 0.07
C GLY A 114 -14.62 2.95 -0.52
N VAL A 115 -13.36 2.59 -0.24
CA VAL A 115 -12.17 3.28 -0.80
C VAL A 115 -11.46 2.42 -1.82
N GLY A 116 -11.23 1.14 -1.50
CA GLY A 116 -10.59 0.18 -2.40
C GLY A 116 -11.58 -0.56 -3.30
N LEU A 117 -11.20 -0.77 -4.56
CA LEU A 117 -11.86 -1.72 -5.45
C LEU A 117 -10.81 -2.53 -6.20
N LEU A 118 -10.71 -3.83 -5.93
CA LEU A 118 -9.92 -4.74 -6.75
C LEU A 118 -10.85 -5.40 -7.77
N ILE A 119 -10.55 -5.22 -9.05
CA ILE A 119 -11.25 -5.87 -10.16
C ILE A 119 -10.37 -7.02 -10.62
N GLN A 120 -10.87 -8.25 -10.51
CA GLN A 120 -10.23 -9.47 -10.99
C GLN A 120 -10.98 -9.94 -12.26
N ILE A 121 -10.29 -9.90 -13.40
CA ILE A 121 -10.77 -10.44 -14.67
C ILE A 121 -9.99 -11.71 -15.04
N ALA A 122 -10.29 -12.30 -16.19
CA ALA A 122 -9.74 -13.60 -16.59
C ALA A 122 -8.20 -13.63 -16.65
N ASN A 123 -7.59 -12.56 -17.17
CA ASN A 123 -6.15 -12.52 -17.47
C ASN A 123 -5.34 -11.55 -16.60
N LYS A 124 -5.99 -10.68 -15.82
CA LYS A 124 -5.30 -9.71 -14.95
C LYS A 124 -6.24 -9.12 -13.91
N SER A 125 -5.68 -8.33 -13.01
CA SER A 125 -6.41 -7.61 -11.98
C SER A 125 -5.89 -6.19 -11.84
N MET A 126 -6.70 -5.32 -11.25
CA MET A 126 -6.35 -3.92 -11.03
C MET A 126 -6.99 -3.40 -9.74
N LEU A 127 -6.21 -2.71 -8.91
CA LEU A 127 -6.68 -2.10 -7.66
C LEU A 127 -6.89 -0.61 -7.87
N MET A 128 -8.07 -0.12 -7.51
CA MET A 128 -8.47 1.28 -7.64
C MET A 128 -8.74 1.90 -6.28
N ASP A 129 -8.39 3.17 -6.15
CA ASP A 129 -8.98 4.08 -5.18
C ASP A 129 -10.23 4.68 -5.82
N THR A 130 -11.40 4.24 -5.37
CA THR A 130 -12.70 4.66 -5.92
C THR A 130 -13.07 6.08 -5.55
N LYS A 131 -12.55 6.60 -4.42
CA LYS A 131 -12.81 7.98 -4.00
C LYS A 131 -11.98 8.97 -4.79
N ALA A 132 -10.71 8.64 -5.03
CA ALA A 132 -9.83 9.46 -5.85
C ALA A 132 -10.01 9.23 -7.37
N GLY A 133 -10.73 8.17 -7.77
CA GLY A 133 -10.87 7.78 -9.18
C GLY A 133 -9.54 7.33 -9.82
N LYS A 134 -8.59 6.85 -9.01
CA LYS A 134 -7.21 6.55 -9.44
C LYS A 134 -6.93 5.05 -9.38
N ARG A 135 -6.23 4.51 -10.38
CA ARG A 135 -5.61 3.17 -10.27
C ARG A 135 -4.40 3.23 -9.34
N LEU A 136 -4.40 2.37 -8.32
CA LEU A 136 -3.29 2.22 -7.39
C LEU A 136 -2.21 1.31 -8.00
N VAL A 137 -2.64 0.20 -8.60
CA VAL A 137 -1.82 -0.72 -9.40
C VAL A 137 -2.67 -1.30 -10.53
N ASP A 138 -1.99 -1.67 -11.61
CA ASP A 138 -2.55 -2.23 -12.83
C ASP A 138 -1.72 -3.45 -13.28
N ASP A 139 -2.26 -4.19 -14.24
CA ASP A 139 -1.73 -5.44 -14.80
C ASP A 139 -1.23 -6.43 -13.74
N CYS A 140 -1.95 -6.52 -12.63
CA CYS A 140 -1.65 -7.47 -11.56
C CYS A 140 -2.01 -8.89 -12.02
N VAL A 141 -1.03 -9.79 -12.06
CA VAL A 141 -1.20 -11.16 -12.56
C VAL A 141 -0.99 -12.18 -11.45
N HIS A 142 -2.04 -12.94 -11.16
CA HIS A 142 -2.00 -14.16 -10.35
C HIS A 142 -1.49 -15.36 -11.15
N GLU A 143 -1.03 -16.44 -10.50
CA GLU A 143 -0.59 -17.67 -11.18
C GLU A 143 -1.66 -18.27 -12.12
N LYS A 144 -2.92 -18.31 -11.67
CA LYS A 144 -4.07 -18.77 -12.48
C LYS A 144 -4.29 -17.89 -13.71
N GLN A 145 -4.02 -16.59 -13.60
CA GLN A 145 -4.15 -15.65 -14.71
C GLN A 145 -2.98 -15.77 -15.69
N ARG A 146 -1.76 -16.05 -15.21
CA ARG A 146 -0.62 -16.41 -16.09
C ARG A 146 -0.94 -17.65 -16.91
N ALA A 147 -1.38 -18.73 -16.25
CA ALA A 147 -1.77 -19.95 -16.93
C ALA A 147 -2.88 -19.72 -17.97
N PHE A 148 -3.86 -18.87 -17.65
CA PHE A 148 -4.89 -18.47 -18.62
C PHE A 148 -4.29 -17.73 -19.82
N LYS A 149 -3.40 -16.75 -19.61
CA LYS A 149 -2.73 -16.00 -20.69
C LYS A 149 -1.92 -16.92 -21.61
N ASP A 150 -1.20 -17.89 -21.04
CA ASP A 150 -0.35 -18.81 -21.79
C ASP A 150 -1.15 -19.82 -22.63
N ALA A 151 -2.39 -20.11 -22.23
CA ALA A 151 -3.30 -21.00 -22.95
C ALA A 151 -4.08 -20.30 -24.08
N GLN A 152 -4.08 -18.97 -24.15
CA GLN A 152 -4.76 -18.24 -25.23
C GLN A 152 -3.94 -18.31 -26.52
N PRO A 153 -4.56 -18.60 -27.68
CA PRO A 153 -3.88 -18.46 -28.95
C PRO A 153 -3.44 -17.01 -29.16
N LYS A 154 -2.21 -16.83 -29.63
CA LYS A 154 -1.64 -15.52 -29.97
C LYS A 154 -2.27 -14.95 -31.23
#